data_AF-A0A925NR36-F1
#
_entry.id   AF-A0A925NR36-F1
#
_cell.length_a   1.000
_cell.length_b   1.000
_cell.length_c   1.000
_cell.angle_alpha   90.00
_cell.angle_beta   90.00
_cell.angle_gamma   90.00
#
_symmetry.space_group_name_H-M   'P 1'
#
loop_
_entity.id
_entity.type
_entity.pdbx_description
1 polymer ?
#
loop_
_entity_poly.entity_id
_entity_poly.type
_entity_poly.pdbx_seq_one_letter_code
_entity_poly.pdbx_strand_id
1 'polypeptide(L)'
;MHRGAEEATSAAPTVNSDSAAYPPSFAKPMDKRSVDPRLSRELGSLLVLLFRERVFLIFHYVIFSITSSFGLWLAIKCYTEFHGDDVSKLMMAVTPLLFVNLVALVSLTPINGTKNEISRIEEKIAYVKFQIKFKHIL
;
A
#
# COMPACT_ATOMS: atom_id res chain seq x y z
N MET A 1 -27.95 89.69 -8.00
CA MET A 1 -26.76 89.80 -7.14
C MET A 1 -26.44 88.43 -6.59
N HIS A 2 -25.20 87.96 -6.79
CA HIS A 2 -24.57 86.70 -6.31
C HIS A 2 -25.19 85.40 -6.83
N ARG A 3 -24.50 84.32 -7.20
CA ARG A 3 -23.09 83.83 -7.30
C ARG A 3 -23.30 82.46 -8.02
N GLY A 4 -22.51 81.93 -8.97
CA GLY A 4 -21.08 81.70 -9.02
C GLY A 4 -20.81 80.22 -9.40
N ALA A 5 -19.72 79.96 -10.14
CA ALA A 5 -19.00 78.69 -10.37
C ALA A 5 -19.72 77.56 -11.14
N GLU A 6 -19.30 77.19 -12.36
CA GLU A 6 -18.15 76.31 -12.71
C GLU A 6 -18.25 74.89 -12.15
N GLU A 7 -18.49 73.89 -13.02
CA GLU A 7 -17.72 72.65 -13.00
C GLU A 7 -17.84 71.90 -14.35
N ALA A 8 -16.73 71.92 -15.09
CA ALA A 8 -16.53 71.09 -16.27
C ALA A 8 -16.11 69.69 -15.81
N THR A 9 -17.04 68.73 -15.84
CA THR A 9 -16.72 67.33 -15.54
C THR A 9 -16.40 66.59 -16.84
N SER A 10 -15.10 66.37 -17.01
CA SER A 10 -14.47 65.47 -17.98
C SER A 10 -15.17 64.11 -18.04
N ALA A 11 -15.72 63.76 -19.20
CA ALA A 11 -16.26 62.42 -19.47
C ALA A 11 -15.10 61.45 -19.76
N ALA A 12 -14.67 60.71 -18.74
CA ALA A 12 -13.84 59.52 -18.93
C ALA A 12 -14.69 58.41 -19.59
N PRO A 13 -14.16 57.66 -20.57
CA PRO A 13 -14.89 56.55 -21.16
C PRO A 13 -14.95 55.40 -20.14
N THR A 14 -16.16 55.07 -19.70
CA THR A 14 -16.42 53.84 -18.94
C THR A 14 -16.12 52.65 -19.84
N VAL A 15 -14.98 52.01 -19.62
CA VAL A 15 -14.66 50.70 -20.18
C VAL A 15 -15.65 49.71 -19.60
N ASN A 16 -16.65 49.32 -20.40
CA ASN A 16 -17.56 48.24 -20.09
C ASN A 16 -16.77 46.93 -19.93
N SER A 17 -16.45 46.57 -18.70
CA SER A 17 -15.88 45.28 -18.31
C SER A 17 -16.98 44.24 -18.04
N ASP A 18 -18.00 44.16 -18.90
CA ASP A 18 -19.06 43.14 -18.83
C ASP A 18 -18.86 42.06 -19.91
N SER A 19 -17.61 41.65 -20.09
CA SER A 19 -17.31 40.35 -20.69
C SER A 19 -17.04 39.38 -19.56
N ALA A 20 -18.12 38.93 -18.90
CA ALA A 20 -18.09 37.69 -18.13
C ALA A 20 -17.71 36.58 -19.12
N ALA A 21 -16.40 36.35 -19.23
CA ALA A 21 -15.85 35.32 -20.08
C ALA A 21 -16.44 33.99 -19.61
N TYR A 22 -17.38 33.46 -20.38
CA TYR A 22 -17.75 32.06 -20.27
C TYR A 22 -16.44 31.27 -20.34
N PRO A 23 -16.05 30.57 -19.26
CA PRO A 23 -14.81 29.81 -19.31
C PRO A 23 -14.96 28.78 -20.45
N PRO A 24 -13.94 28.65 -21.32
CA PRO A 24 -14.00 27.69 -22.42
C PRO A 24 -14.35 26.30 -21.85
N SER A 25 -15.15 25.52 -22.59
CA SER A 25 -15.76 24.24 -22.15
C SER A 25 -14.80 23.25 -21.46
N PHE A 26 -13.49 23.42 -21.67
CA PHE A 26 -12.39 22.72 -20.98
C PHE A 26 -12.28 22.98 -19.46
N ALA A 27 -12.88 24.06 -18.95
CA ALA A 27 -12.79 24.48 -17.54
C ALA A 27 -14.09 24.22 -16.75
N LYS A 28 -14.97 23.33 -17.23
CA LYS A 28 -15.99 22.77 -16.34
C LYS A 28 -15.29 21.86 -15.32
N PRO A 29 -15.41 22.08 -14.00
CA PRO A 29 -15.03 21.08 -13.02
C PRO A 29 -15.98 19.90 -13.21
N MET A 30 -15.60 18.94 -14.05
CA MET A 30 -16.39 17.76 -14.30
C MET A 30 -16.52 16.97 -13.01
N ASP A 31 -17.76 16.64 -12.66
CA ASP A 31 -18.11 15.85 -11.50
C ASP A 31 -17.17 14.65 -11.39
N LYS A 32 -16.47 14.55 -10.25
CA LYS A 32 -15.60 13.42 -9.86
C LYS A 32 -16.34 12.07 -9.78
N ARG A 33 -17.55 11.96 -10.32
CA ARG A 33 -18.59 11.04 -9.85
C ARG A 33 -18.95 9.90 -10.80
N SER A 34 -18.37 9.80 -12.00
CA SER A 34 -18.55 8.63 -12.86
C SER A 34 -17.27 7.78 -12.98
N VAL A 35 -16.68 7.42 -11.83
CA VAL A 35 -15.76 6.28 -11.82
C VAL A 35 -16.53 5.07 -12.32
N ASP A 36 -16.01 4.42 -13.36
CA ASP A 36 -16.64 3.24 -13.95
C ASP A 36 -16.88 2.19 -12.86
N PRO A 37 -18.13 1.74 -12.63
CA PRO A 37 -18.42 0.76 -11.59
C PRO A 37 -17.65 -0.55 -11.80
N ARG A 38 -17.25 -0.88 -13.05
CA ARG A 38 -16.40 -2.05 -13.32
C ARG A 38 -14.99 -1.90 -12.75
N LEU A 39 -14.34 -0.76 -13.00
CA LEU A 39 -12.99 -0.45 -12.50
C LEU A 39 -12.97 -0.41 -10.96
N SER A 40 -14.01 0.15 -10.34
CA SER A 40 -14.14 0.14 -8.86
C SER A 40 -14.27 -1.27 -8.29
N ARG A 41 -15.00 -2.16 -8.98
CA ARG A 41 -15.19 -3.55 -8.55
C ARG A 41 -13.92 -4.39 -8.71
N GLU A 42 -13.19 -4.20 -9.80
CA GLU A 42 -11.88 -4.83 -10.01
C GLU A 42 -10.85 -4.38 -8.98
N LEU A 43 -10.81 -3.09 -8.68
CA LEU A 43 -9.90 -2.52 -7.67
C LEU A 43 -10.23 -3.08 -6.27
N GLY A 44 -11.51 -3.21 -5.93
CA GLY A 44 -11.94 -3.88 -4.70
C GLY A 44 -11.51 -5.35 -4.64
N SER A 45 -11.68 -6.10 -5.73
CA SER A 45 -11.24 -7.51 -5.81
C SER A 45 -9.73 -7.67 -5.65
N LEU A 46 -8.94 -6.81 -6.29
CA LEU A 46 -7.47 -6.80 -6.18
C LEU A 46 -7.01 -6.47 -4.76
N LEU A 47 -7.70 -5.56 -4.08
CA LEU A 47 -7.37 -5.15 -2.72
C LEU A 47 -7.63 -6.27 -1.71
N VAL A 48 -8.71 -7.06 -1.90
CA VAL A 48 -9.00 -8.25 -1.09
C VAL A 48 -7.94 -9.33 -1.30
N LEU A 49 -7.50 -9.57 -2.54
CA LEU A 49 -6.44 -10.54 -2.85
C LEU A 49 -5.12 -10.15 -2.17
N LEU A 50 -4.74 -8.87 -2.26
CA LEU A 50 -3.55 -8.34 -1.62
C LEU A 50 -3.62 -8.47 -0.09
N PHE A 51 -4.77 -8.15 0.50
CA PHE A 51 -4.98 -8.31 1.94
C PHE A 51 -4.82 -9.77 2.37
N ARG A 52 -5.43 -10.71 1.64
CA ARG A 52 -5.31 -12.15 1.89
C ARG A 52 -3.85 -12.62 1.87
N GLU A 53 -3.07 -12.20 0.88
CA GLU A 53 -1.65 -12.57 0.78
C GLU A 53 -0.81 -11.97 1.91
N ARG A 54 -1.09 -10.73 2.33
CA ARG A 54 -0.42 -10.12 3.49
C ARG A 54 -0.73 -10.86 4.79
N VAL A 55 -1.99 -11.24 5.01
CA VAL A 55 -2.37 -12.04 6.19
C VAL A 55 -1.70 -13.40 6.18
N PHE A 56 -1.64 -14.05 5.02
CA PHE A 56 -0.96 -15.34 4.86
C PHE A 56 0.54 -15.25 5.22
N LEU A 57 1.21 -14.18 4.80
CA LEU A 57 2.62 -13.94 5.08
C LEU A 57 2.87 -13.66 6.57
N ILE A 58 2.02 -12.85 7.21
CA ILE A 58 2.09 -12.60 8.65
C ILE A 58 1.88 -13.91 9.43
N PHE A 59 0.89 -14.71 9.04
CA PHE A 59 0.60 -15.99 9.68
C PHE A 59 1.79 -16.96 9.61
N HIS A 60 2.43 -17.09 8.45
CA HIS A 60 3.64 -17.92 8.29
C HIS A 60 4.80 -17.40 9.14
N TYR A 61 4.98 -16.09 9.21
CA TYR A 61 6.01 -15.47 10.04
C TYR A 61 5.79 -15.72 11.54
N VAL A 62 4.53 -15.67 12.00
CA VAL A 62 4.18 -15.97 13.40
C VAL A 62 4.44 -17.44 13.73
N ILE A 63 4.00 -18.37 12.87
CA ILE A 63 4.24 -19.81 13.07
C ILE A 63 5.74 -20.10 13.11
N PHE A 64 6.50 -19.51 12.18
CA PHE A 64 7.95 -19.61 12.15
C PHE A 64 8.58 -19.14 13.47
N SER A 65 8.18 -17.96 13.96
CA SER A 65 8.71 -17.38 15.19
C SER A 65 8.41 -18.24 16.42
N ILE A 66 7.19 -18.78 16.53
CA ILE A 66 6.78 -19.67 17.63
C ILE A 66 7.58 -20.98 17.58
N THR A 67 7.67 -21.61 16.40
CA THR A 67 8.40 -22.88 16.22
C THR A 67 9.89 -22.69 16.52
N SER A 68 10.47 -21.58 16.08
CA SER A 68 11.87 -21.21 16.36
C SER A 68 12.12 -21.03 17.85
N SER A 69 11.22 -20.34 18.56
CA SER A 69 11.34 -20.12 20.00
C SER A 69 11.20 -21.41 20.80
N PHE A 70 10.26 -22.28 20.40
CA PHE A 70 10.05 -23.58 21.02
C PHE A 70 11.25 -24.51 20.80
N GLY A 71 11.83 -24.51 19.60
CA GLY A 71 13.08 -25.23 19.29
C GLY A 71 14.25 -24.81 20.15
N LEU A 72 14.44 -23.50 20.33
CA LEU A 72 15.49 -22.95 21.18
C LEU A 72 15.27 -23.34 22.64
N TRP A 73 14.03 -23.26 23.12
CA TRP A 73 13.68 -23.67 24.49
C TRP A 73 13.98 -25.16 24.74
N LEU A 74 13.61 -26.03 23.80
CA LEU A 74 13.96 -27.45 23.86
C LEU A 74 15.47 -27.69 23.82
N ALA A 75 16.21 -26.97 22.97
CA ALA A 75 17.67 -27.10 22.88
C ALA A 75 18.35 -26.74 24.21
N ILE A 76 17.91 -25.66 24.87
CA ILE A 76 18.40 -25.26 26.20
C ILE A 76 18.08 -26.34 27.23
N LYS A 77 16.84 -26.85 27.24
CA LYS A 77 16.41 -27.90 28.17
C LYS A 77 17.21 -29.19 28.02
N CYS A 78 17.39 -29.65 26.78
CA CYS A 78 18.21 -30.82 26.46
C CYS A 78 19.67 -30.64 26.90
N TYR A 79 20.22 -29.44 26.74
CA TYR A 79 21.59 -29.13 27.16
C TYR A 79 21.75 -29.16 28.70
N THR A 80 20.78 -28.61 29.44
CA THR A 80 20.87 -28.49 30.90
C THR A 80 20.55 -29.76 31.66
N GLU A 81 19.61 -30.59 31.18
CA GLU A 81 19.11 -31.75 31.93
C GLU A 81 19.85 -33.05 31.58
N PHE A 82 20.49 -33.13 30.40
CA PHE A 82 21.21 -34.33 29.99
C PHE A 82 22.53 -34.50 30.77
N HIS A 83 22.66 -35.63 31.45
CA HIS A 83 23.87 -36.03 32.18
C HIS A 83 24.72 -36.97 31.31
N GLY A 84 25.33 -36.41 30.26
CA GLY A 84 26.32 -37.08 29.41
C GLY A 84 27.63 -36.30 29.31
N ASP A 85 28.54 -36.77 28.46
CA ASP A 85 29.72 -36.02 28.04
C ASP A 85 29.34 -34.78 27.21
N ASP A 86 30.20 -33.76 27.21
CA ASP A 86 29.92 -32.46 26.59
C ASP A 86 29.63 -32.57 25.08
N VAL A 87 30.24 -33.55 24.40
CA VAL A 87 30.02 -33.80 22.97
C VAL A 87 28.64 -34.38 22.73
N SER A 88 28.19 -35.35 23.55
CA SER A 88 26.83 -35.90 23.43
C SER A 88 25.75 -34.87 23.81
N LYS A 89 25.98 -34.03 24.82
CA LYS A 89 25.07 -32.90 25.15
C LYS A 89 24.91 -31.95 23.98
N LEU A 90 26.02 -31.60 23.34
CA LEU A 90 26.01 -30.72 22.16
C LEU A 90 25.27 -31.38 20.99
N MET A 91 25.56 -32.64 20.67
CA MET A 91 24.86 -33.39 19.62
C MET A 91 23.35 -33.46 19.85
N MET A 92 22.92 -33.73 21.09
CA MET A 92 21.50 -33.73 21.46
C MET A 92 20.84 -32.36 21.34
N ALA A 93 21.52 -31.27 21.70
CA ALA A 93 20.99 -29.91 21.58
C ALA A 93 20.97 -29.39 20.12
N VAL A 94 21.93 -29.80 19.30
CA VAL A 94 22.03 -29.42 17.89
C VAL A 94 20.94 -30.07 17.04
N THR A 95 20.50 -31.28 17.39
CA THR A 95 19.46 -32.02 16.66
C THR A 95 18.13 -31.25 16.54
N PRO A 96 17.47 -30.79 17.62
CA PRO A 96 16.26 -29.99 17.53
C PRO A 96 16.52 -28.63 16.88
N LEU A 97 17.72 -28.04 17.05
CA LEU A 97 18.09 -26.79 16.43
C LEU A 97 18.16 -26.91 14.89
N LEU A 98 18.79 -27.97 14.38
CA LEU A 98 18.86 -28.27 12.95
C LEU A 98 17.48 -28.57 12.38
N PHE A 99 16.68 -29.38 13.07
CA PHE A 99 15.32 -29.68 12.64
C PHE A 99 14.48 -28.41 12.46
N VAL A 100 14.52 -27.51 13.46
CA VAL A 100 13.79 -26.25 13.40
C VAL A 100 14.33 -25.32 12.32
N ASN A 101 15.64 -25.27 12.10
CA ASN A 101 16.25 -24.50 11.02
C ASN A 101 15.89 -25.04 9.62
N LEU A 102 15.75 -26.36 9.46
CA LEU A 102 15.31 -26.95 8.19
C LEU A 102 13.83 -26.65 7.92
N VAL A 103 12.97 -26.78 8.94
CA VAL A 103 11.55 -26.39 8.84
C VAL A 103 11.42 -24.90 8.52
N ALA A 104 12.25 -24.07 9.16
CA ALA A 104 12.40 -22.65 8.88
C ALA A 104 12.75 -22.37 7.40
N LEU A 105 13.74 -23.07 6.85
CA LEU A 105 14.13 -22.94 5.44
C LEU A 105 13.02 -23.34 4.47
N VAL A 106 12.28 -24.42 4.75
CA VAL A 106 11.14 -24.84 3.94
C VAL A 106 10.01 -23.81 3.98
N SER A 107 9.78 -23.18 5.14
CA SER A 107 8.77 -22.13 5.29
C SER A 107 9.13 -20.80 4.62
N LEU A 108 10.40 -20.58 4.26
CA LEU A 108 10.86 -19.38 3.52
C LEU A 108 10.52 -19.46 2.03
N THR A 109 10.36 -20.65 1.46
CA THR A 109 10.01 -20.85 0.05
C THR A 109 8.67 -20.18 -0.34
N PRO A 110 7.54 -20.40 0.37
CA PRO A 110 6.29 -19.74 0.05
C PRO A 110 6.35 -18.22 0.27
N ILE A 111 7.15 -17.73 1.23
CA ILE A 111 7.29 -16.30 1.53
C ILE A 111 7.83 -15.54 0.31
N ASN A 112 8.87 -16.06 -0.33
CA ASN A 112 9.44 -15.43 -1.52
C ASN A 112 8.48 -15.51 -2.72
N GLY A 113 7.69 -16.58 -2.83
CA GLY A 113 6.62 -16.69 -3.83
C GLY A 113 5.56 -15.60 -3.65
N THR A 114 5.01 -15.46 -2.44
CA THR A 114 4.00 -14.43 -2.13
C THR A 114 4.49 -13.00 -2.31
N LYS A 115 5.77 -12.69 -2.02
CA LYS A 115 6.30 -11.34 -2.27
C LYS A 115 6.25 -10.94 -3.75
N ASN A 116 6.53 -11.88 -4.64
CA ASN A 116 6.46 -11.66 -6.09
C ASN A 116 5.01 -11.50 -6.56
N GLU A 117 4.07 -12.25 -5.98
CA GLU A 117 2.64 -12.10 -6.26
C GLU A 117 2.09 -10.75 -5.78
N ILE A 118 2.45 -10.32 -4.56
CA ILE A 118 2.08 -9.00 -4.02
C ILE A 118 2.58 -7.89 -4.96
N SER A 119 3.84 -7.95 -5.42
CA SER A 119 4.39 -6.96 -6.34
C SER A 119 3.63 -6.89 -7.67
N ARG A 120 3.24 -8.05 -8.24
CA ARG A 120 2.39 -8.11 -9.44
C ARG A 120 1.00 -7.54 -9.21
N ILE A 121 0.41 -7.76 -8.04
CA ILE A 121 -0.92 -7.21 -7.70
C ILE A 121 -0.83 -5.69 -7.48
N GLU A 122 0.23 -5.21 -6.82
CA GLU A 122 0.47 -3.77 -6.64
C GLU A 122 0.67 -3.05 -7.98
N GLU A 123 1.39 -3.66 -8.93
CA GLU A 123 1.54 -3.15 -10.30
C GLU A 123 0.18 -3.06 -11.02
N LYS A 124 -0.65 -4.11 -10.94
CA LYS A 124 -2.02 -4.09 -11.49
C LYS A 124 -2.88 -2.99 -10.84
N ILE A 125 -2.79 -2.81 -9.53
CA ILE A 125 -3.51 -1.73 -8.83
C ILE A 125 -3.05 -0.36 -9.31
N ALA A 126 -1.73 -0.16 -9.50
CA ALA A 126 -1.19 1.08 -10.02
C ALA A 126 -1.70 1.38 -11.44
N TYR A 127 -1.74 0.36 -12.30
CA TYR A 127 -2.26 0.46 -13.66
C TYR A 127 -3.75 0.83 -13.69
N VAL A 128 -4.59 0.16 -12.88
CA VAL A 128 -6.03 0.47 -12.78
C VAL A 128 -6.26 1.87 -12.21
N LYS A 129 -5.50 2.28 -11.20
CA LYS A 129 -5.54 3.66 -10.67
C LYS A 129 -5.15 4.70 -11.73
N PHE A 130 -4.19 4.37 -12.59
CA PHE A 130 -3.79 5.24 -13.69
C PHE A 130 -4.91 5.36 -14.72
N GLN A 131 -5.56 4.26 -15.13
CA GLN A 131 -6.70 4.31 -16.03
C GLN A 131 -7.85 5.16 -15.48
N ILE A 132 -8.15 5.07 -14.18
CA ILE A 132 -9.19 5.91 -13.55
C ILE A 132 -8.82 7.40 -13.59
N LYS A 133 -7.54 7.76 -13.39
CA LYS A 133 -7.08 9.17 -13.42
C LYS A 133 -7.02 9.75 -14.83
N PHE A 134 -6.59 8.97 -15.81
CA PHE A 134 -6.31 9.43 -17.17
C PHE A 134 -7.45 9.15 -18.17
N LYS A 135 -8.59 8.60 -17.72
CA LYS A 135 -9.81 8.43 -18.53
C LYS A 135 -10.34 9.74 -19.16
N HIS A 136 -9.85 10.90 -18.73
CA HIS A 136 -10.25 12.20 -19.24
C HIS A 136 -9.34 12.76 -20.35
N ILE A 137 -8.16 12.16 -20.58
CA ILE A 137 -7.15 12.63 -21.55
C ILE A 137 -7.22 11.86 -22.87
N LEU A 138 -7.90 10.71 -22.89
CA LEU A 138 -8.00 9.77 -24.01
C LEU A 138 -9.48 9.62 -24.40
#